data_AF-A0A2J8Y7Q5-F1
#
_entry.id   AF-A0A2J8Y7Q5-F1
#
_cell.length_a   1.000
_cell.length_b   1.000
_cell.length_c   1.000
_cell.angle_alpha   90.00
_cell.angle_beta   90.00
_cell.angle_gamma   90.00
#
_symmetry.space_group_name_H-M   'P 1'
#
loop_
_entity.id
_entity.type
_entity.pdbx_description
1 polymer ?
#
loop_
_entity_poly.entity_id
_entity_poly.type
_entity_poly.pdbx_seq_one_letter_code
_entity_poly.pdbx_strand_id
1 'polypeptide(L)'
;LHVVHWNSDKYPSFVEAAHEPDGLAVLGVFLQIGEPNSRLQKITDILDSIKEKGKQTRFTNFDPLSLLPPSWDYWTYPGSLTVPPLLESVTWIVLKQPINISSQQ
;
A
#
# COMPACT_ATOMS: atom_id res chain seq x y z
N LEU A 1 0.46 4.84 -3.31
CA LEU A 1 0.18 3.42 -3.00
C LEU A 1 0.77 3.10 -1.63
N HIS A 2 0.01 2.44 -0.75
CA HIS A 2 0.51 1.95 0.53
C HIS A 2 0.40 0.43 0.58
N VAL A 3 1.51 -0.26 0.86
CA VAL A 3 1.55 -1.69 1.18
C VAL A 3 1.72 -1.82 2.68
N VAL A 4 0.69 -2.31 3.36
CA VAL A 4 0.58 -2.31 4.83
C VAL A 4 0.98 -3.69 5.37
N HIS A 5 1.95 -3.70 6.27
CA HIS A 5 2.40 -4.88 7.01
C HIS A 5 2.20 -4.66 8.50
N TRP A 6 2.15 -5.75 9.26
CA TRP A 6 2.08 -5.72 10.71
C TRP A 6 3.08 -6.69 11.32
N ASN A 7 3.54 -6.40 12.53
CA ASN A 7 4.59 -7.14 13.23
C ASN A 7 4.03 -8.41 13.87
N SER A 8 3.91 -9.47 13.06
CA SER A 8 3.37 -10.76 13.48
C SER A 8 4.27 -11.57 14.41
N ASP A 9 5.54 -11.17 14.54
CA ASP A 9 6.47 -11.82 15.46
C ASP A 9 6.21 -11.42 16.92
N LYS A 10 5.68 -10.20 17.13
CA LYS A 10 5.38 -9.65 18.47
C LYS A 10 3.91 -9.69 18.83
N TYR A 11 3.03 -9.49 17.85
CA TYR A 11 1.59 -9.36 18.09
C TYR A 11 0.85 -10.54 17.46
N PRO A 12 -0.30 -10.94 18.00
CA PRO A 12 -1.10 -12.04 17.46
C PRO A 12 -2.08 -11.57 16.36
N SER A 13 -2.33 -10.27 16.23
CA SER A 13 -3.23 -9.73 15.21
C SER A 13 -2.83 -8.33 14.74
N PHE A 14 -3.30 -7.97 13.54
CA PHE A 14 -3.20 -6.60 13.02
C PHE A 14 -3.81 -5.56 13.98
N VAL A 15 -4.94 -5.89 14.61
CA VAL A 15 -5.65 -4.95 15.49
C VAL A 15 -4.81 -4.60 16.71
N GLU A 16 -4.18 -5.60 17.33
CA GLU A 16 -3.28 -5.38 18.47
C GLU A 16 -2.03 -4.62 18.04
N ALA A 17 -1.38 -5.05 16.95
CA ALA A 17 -0.22 -4.37 16.41
C ALA A 17 -0.51 -2.90 16.09
N ALA A 18 -1.66 -2.58 15.50
CA ALA A 18 -1.99 -1.21 15.12
C ALA A 18 -2.02 -0.21 16.29
N HIS A 19 -2.09 -0.66 17.54
CA HIS A 19 -2.07 0.19 18.74
C HIS A 19 -0.67 0.36 19.35
N GLU A 20 0.34 -0.29 18.79
CA GLU A 20 1.69 -0.34 19.35
C GLU A 20 2.69 0.42 18.47
N PRO A 21 3.63 1.20 19.04
CA PRO A 21 4.54 2.06 18.27
C PRO A 21 5.38 1.36 17.18
N ASP A 22 5.70 0.07 17.36
CA ASP A 22 6.44 -0.78 16.43
C ASP A 22 5.57 -1.86 15.76
N GLY A 23 4.26 -1.63 15.75
CA GLY A 23 3.30 -2.61 15.28
C GLY A 23 3.11 -2.67 13.77
N LEU A 24 3.25 -1.55 13.06
CA LEU A 24 3.03 -1.49 11.61
C LEU A 24 4.27 -1.04 10.85
N ALA A 25 4.45 -1.61 9.66
CA ALA A 25 5.41 -1.14 8.66
C ALA A 25 4.67 -0.86 7.35
N VAL A 26 4.70 0.39 6.89
CA VAL A 26 3.98 0.80 5.67
C VAL A 26 4.98 1.22 4.61
N LEU A 27 4.95 0.51 3.49
CA LEU A 27 5.72 0.86 2.31
C LEU A 27 4.90 1.79 1.43
N GLY A 28 5.37 3.02 1.25
CA GLY A 28 4.78 4.05 0.40
C GLY A 28 5.46 4.12 -0.95
N VAL A 29 4.67 4.11 -2.03
CA VAL A 29 5.14 4.33 -3.41
C VAL A 29 4.35 5.48 -4.03
N PHE A 30 5.07 6.45 -4.59
CA PHE A 30 4.48 7.53 -5.37
C PHE A 30 4.05 7.04 -6.76
N LEU A 31 2.92 7.54 -7.24
CA LEU A 31 2.43 7.29 -8.60
C LEU A 31 2.63 8.59 -9.39
N GLN A 32 3.27 8.50 -10.55
CA GLN A 32 3.53 9.63 -11.43
C GLN A 32 2.84 9.42 -12.77
N ILE A 33 2.19 10.45 -13.30
CA ILE A 33 1.60 10.39 -14.64
C ILE A 33 2.71 10.24 -15.68
N GLY A 34 2.56 9.24 -16.55
CA GLY A 34 3.51 8.87 -17.59
C GLY A 34 2.98 7.69 -18.40
N GLU A 35 3.84 6.70 -18.65
CA GLU A 35 3.48 5.51 -19.40
C GLU A 35 2.46 4.61 -18.67
N PRO A 36 1.56 3.91 -19.39
CA PRO A 36 0.65 2.93 -18.81
C PRO A 36 1.36 1.86 -18.00
N ASN A 37 0.80 1.53 -16.85
CA ASN A 37 1.32 0.50 -15.96
C ASN A 37 0.52 -0.79 -16.09
N SER A 38 1.05 -1.76 -16.84
CA SER A 38 0.41 -3.06 -17.03
C SER A 38 0.21 -3.84 -15.73
N ARG A 39 0.99 -3.54 -14.69
CA ARG A 39 0.92 -4.22 -13.39
C ARG A 39 -0.24 -3.68 -12.55
N LEU A 40 -0.53 -2.38 -12.66
CA LEU A 40 -1.72 -1.76 -12.08
C LEU A 40 -3.00 -2.14 -12.85
N GLN A 41 -2.89 -2.48 -14.14
CA GLN A 41 -4.04 -2.79 -14.99
C GLN A 41 -4.97 -3.86 -14.40
N LYS A 42 -4.41 -4.91 -13.80
CA LYS A 42 -5.19 -5.98 -13.14
C LYS A 42 -6.12 -5.44 -12.04
N ILE A 43 -5.68 -4.40 -11.33
CA ILE A 43 -6.49 -3.74 -10.30
C ILE A 43 -7.55 -2.86 -10.96
N THR A 44 -7.16 -2.03 -11.93
CA THR A 44 -8.09 -1.11 -12.60
C THR A 44 -9.21 -1.84 -13.34
N ASP A 45 -8.93 -3.01 -13.93
CA ASP A 45 -9.91 -3.83 -14.66
C ASP A 45 -11.09 -4.28 -13.78
N ILE A 46 -10.87 -4.46 -12.47
CA ILE A 46 -11.91 -4.96 -11.56
C ILE A 46 -12.68 -3.83 -10.85
N LEU A 47 -12.21 -2.58 -10.91
CA LEU A 47 -12.81 -1.45 -10.18
C LEU A 47 -14.29 -1.26 -10.58
N ASP A 48 -14.62 -1.56 -11.83
CA ASP A 48 -15.98 -1.46 -12.32
C ASP A 48 -16.98 -2.38 -11.61
N SER A 49 -16.50 -3.51 -11.06
CA SER A 49 -17.32 -4.45 -10.29
C SER A 49 -17.58 -4.01 -8.84
N ILE A 50 -16.84 -3.00 -8.34
CA ILE A 50 -16.88 -2.53 -6.95
C ILE A 50 -17.13 -1.01 -6.82
N LYS A 51 -17.81 -0.40 -7.81
CA LYS A 51 -18.09 1.05 -7.83
C LYS A 51 -18.84 1.58 -6.60
N GLU A 52 -19.73 0.76 -6.03
CA GLU A 52 -20.55 1.16 -4.90
C GLU A 52 -19.90 0.80 -3.57
N LYS A 53 -20.06 1.66 -2.57
CA LYS A 53 -19.56 1.44 -1.21
C LYS A 53 -20.09 0.11 -0.66
N GLY A 54 -19.18 -0.72 -0.15
CA GLY A 54 -19.51 -2.01 0.45
C GLY A 54 -19.55 -3.17 -0.55
N LYS A 55 -19.52 -2.92 -1.87
CA LYS A 55 -19.31 -3.99 -2.85
C LYS A 55 -17.88 -4.50 -2.75
N GLN A 56 -17.75 -5.82 -2.91
CA GLN A 56 -16.49 -6.54 -2.89
C GLN A 56 -16.48 -7.54 -4.05
N THR A 57 -15.30 -7.84 -4.56
CA THR A 57 -15.10 -8.85 -5.59
C THR A 57 -13.91 -9.72 -5.22
N ARG A 58 -13.87 -10.94 -5.76
CA ARG A 58 -12.74 -11.85 -5.55
C ARG A 58 -11.55 -11.37 -6.39
N PHE A 59 -10.42 -11.14 -5.73
CA PHE A 59 -9.17 -10.77 -6.36
C PHE A 59 -8.07 -11.76 -5.96
N THR A 60 -7.58 -12.55 -6.92
CA THR A 60 -6.62 -13.64 -6.69
C THR A 60 -5.48 -13.60 -7.71
N ASN A 61 -4.39 -14.34 -7.44
CA ASN A 61 -3.23 -14.44 -8.33
C ASN A 61 -2.59 -13.07 -8.64
N PHE A 62 -2.43 -12.27 -7.58
CA PHE A 62 -1.83 -10.96 -7.62
C PHE A 62 -0.62 -10.91 -6.69
N ASP A 63 0.50 -10.45 -7.22
CA ASP A 63 1.72 -10.21 -6.45
C ASP A 63 1.91 -8.69 -6.25
N PRO A 64 1.77 -8.18 -5.01
CA PRO A 64 1.98 -6.77 -4.71
C PRO A 64 3.39 -6.26 -5.04
N LEU A 65 4.41 -7.14 -5.04
CA LEU A 65 5.79 -6.75 -5.39
C LEU A 65 5.89 -6.24 -6.83
N SER A 66 4.99 -6.67 -7.70
CA SER A 66 4.90 -6.18 -9.07
C SER A 66 4.60 -4.68 -9.16
N LEU A 67 4.02 -4.07 -8.12
CA LEU A 67 3.77 -2.63 -8.05
C LEU A 67 4.95 -1.82 -7.49
N LEU A 68 6.08 -2.45 -7.19
CA LEU A 68 7.25 -1.75 -6.67
C LEU A 68 8.16 -1.27 -7.81
N PRO A 69 8.84 -0.12 -7.62
CA PRO A 69 9.88 0.34 -8.53
C PRO A 69 11.11 -0.60 -8.50
N PRO A 70 11.98 -0.52 -9.52
CA PRO A 70 13.19 -1.34 -9.57
C PRO A 70 14.24 -0.95 -8.52
N SER A 71 14.37 0.35 -8.18
CA SER A 71 15.21 0.80 -7.06
C SER A 71 14.40 0.86 -5.77
N TRP A 72 15.00 0.37 -4.69
CA TRP A 72 14.40 0.33 -3.36
C TRP A 72 15.05 1.35 -2.42
N ASP A 73 15.74 2.36 -2.95
CA ASP A 73 16.18 3.49 -2.12
C ASP A 73 14.97 4.14 -1.44
N TYR A 74 15.05 4.38 -0.13
CA TYR A 74 13.92 4.85 0.65
C TYR A 74 14.31 5.89 1.71
N TRP A 75 13.31 6.63 2.17
CA TRP A 75 13.35 7.36 3.45
C TRP A 75 12.50 6.60 4.47
N THR A 76 12.92 6.62 5.73
CA THR A 76 12.15 6.04 6.82
C THR A 76 12.03 6.99 7.99
N TYR A 77 10.86 6.99 8.62
CA TYR A 77 10.56 7.78 9.80
C TYR A 77 9.43 7.12 10.61
N PRO A 78 9.42 7.28 11.94
CA PRO A 78 8.26 6.91 12.75
C PRO A 78 7.11 7.88 12.48
N GLY A 79 5.90 7.36 12.31
CA GLY A 79 4.71 8.16 12.02
C GLY A 79 3.42 7.41 12.36
N SER A 80 2.34 7.80 11.69
CA SER A 80 1.00 7.33 12.01
C SER A 80 0.24 6.78 10.80
N LEU A 81 -0.91 6.16 11.08
CA LEU A 81 -1.94 5.91 10.09
C LEU A 81 -2.43 7.25 9.52
N THR A 82 -2.64 7.32 8.20
CA THR A 82 -3.18 8.52 7.53
C THR A 82 -4.71 8.55 7.48
N VAL A 83 -5.36 7.63 8.19
CA VAL A 83 -6.82 7.52 8.34
C VAL A 83 -7.16 7.34 9.81
N PRO A 84 -8.32 7.83 10.28
CA PRO A 84 -8.77 7.60 11.66
C PRO A 84 -8.64 6.11 12.04
N PRO A 85 -8.12 5.78 13.25
CA PRO A 85 -7.89 6.67 14.38
C PRO A 85 -6.53 7.40 14.43
N LEU A 86 -5.76 7.44 13.33
CA LEU A 86 -4.47 8.18 13.24
C LEU A 86 -3.40 7.71 14.25
N LEU A 87 -3.41 6.42 14.60
CA LEU A 87 -2.49 5.83 15.58
C LEU A 87 -1.03 5.99 15.13
N GLU A 88 -0.17 6.41 16.05
CA GLU A 88 1.29 6.59 15.87
C GLU A 88 2.04 5.25 16.00
N SER A 89 1.62 4.26 15.21
CA SER A 89 2.10 2.87 15.24
C SER A 89 2.88 2.46 13.99
N VAL A 90 3.21 3.41 13.12
CA VAL A 90 3.72 3.12 11.78
C VAL A 90 5.19 3.49 11.65
N THR A 91 6.02 2.52 11.30
CA THR A 91 7.31 2.78 10.66
C THR A 91 7.07 2.98 9.17
N TRP A 92 7.21 4.21 8.69
CA TRP A 92 7.07 4.52 7.26
C TRP A 92 8.33 4.15 6.50
N ILE A 93 8.16 3.57 5.31
CA ILE A 93 9.22 3.28 4.34
C ILE A 93 8.76 3.88 3.01
N VAL A 94 9.22 5.08 2.68
CA VAL A 94 8.80 5.81 1.47
C VAL A 94 9.83 5.61 0.39
N LEU A 95 9.47 4.88 -0.67
CA LEU A 95 10.37 4.63 -1.80
C LEU A 95 10.61 5.92 -2.59
N LYS A 96 11.89 6.16 -2.91
CA LYS A 96 12.34 7.35 -3.65
C LYS A 96 11.85 7.36 -5.08
N GLN A 97 11.85 6.21 -5.73
CA GLN A 97 11.49 6.09 -7.13
C GLN A 97 9.96 5.91 -7.26
N PRO A 98 9.26 6.77 -8.02
CA PRO A 98 7.84 6.56 -8.29
C PRO A 98 7.65 5.41 -9.30
N ILE A 99 6.42 4.91 -9.39
CA ILE A 99 5.96 4.13 -10.53
C ILE A 99 5.14 5.02 -11.46
N ASN A 100 5.23 4.77 -12.77
CA ASN A 100 4.39 5.46 -13.74
C ASN A 100 2.97 4.88 -13.74
N ILE A 101 2.00 5.70 -14.09
CA ILE A 101 0.63 5.34 -14.47
C ILE A 101 0.21 6.22 -15.66
N SER A 102 -0.68 5.73 -16.54
CA SER A 102 -1.23 6.60 -17.57
C SER A 102 -2.27 7.56 -16.98
N SER A 103 -2.61 8.62 -17.71
CA SER A 103 -3.68 9.53 -17.27
C SER A 103 -5.08 8.89 -17.31
N GLN A 104 -5.25 7.78 -18.03
CA GLN A 104 -6.51 7.04 -18.11
C GLN A 104 -6.66 6.01 -16.99
N GLN A 105 -5.54 5.56 -16.42
CA GLN A 105 -5.50 4.70 -15.24
C GLN A 105 -5.71 5.52 -13.97
#